data_AF-A0A151QKW1-F1
#
_entry.id   AF-A0A151QKW1-F1
#
_cell.length_a   1.000
_cell.length_b   1.000
_cell.length_c   1.000
_cell.angle_alpha   90.00
_cell.angle_beta   90.00
_cell.angle_gamma   90.00
#
_symmetry.space_group_name_H-M   'P 1'
#
loop_
_entity.id
_entity.type
_entity.pdbx_description
1 polymer ?
#
loop_
_entity_poly.entity_id
_entity_poly.type
_entity_poly.pdbx_seq_one_letter_code
_entity_poly.pdbx_strand_id
1 'polypeptide(L)' 'MCDASNYALGAVLALGAVLAQRVDRSPRVIYYASRTLDAAQENYTTTEKELLAIIFALDKF' A
#
# COMPACT_ATOMS: atom_id res chain seq x y z
N MET A 1 3.16 5.88 -4.91
CA MET A 1 3.25 4.46 -5.30
C MET A 1 2.52 3.66 -4.24
N CYS A 2 1.58 2.81 -4.62
CA CYS A 2 0.82 1.94 -3.71
C CYS A 2 1.00 0.49 -4.17
N ASP A 3 1.08 -0.43 -3.23
CA ASP A 3 1.31 -1.85 -3.49
C ASP A 3 0.59 -2.69 -2.43
N ALA A 4 0.01 -3.81 -2.85
CA ALA A 4 -0.51 -4.83 -1.95
C ALA A 4 0.40 -6.06 -2.00
N SER A 5 1.27 -6.19 -0.99
CA SER A 5 2.23 -7.28 -0.95
C SER A 5 1.72 -8.47 -0.14
N ASN A 6 1.83 -9.66 -0.73
CA ASN A 6 1.64 -10.93 -0.02
C ASN A 6 3.01 -11.51 0.35
N TYR A 7 3.69 -10.98 1.38
CA TYR A 7 5.00 -11.51 1.78
C TYR A 7 4.84 -12.84 2.55
N ALA A 8 5.15 -13.94 1.87
CA ALA A 8 5.00 -15.31 2.36
C ALA A 8 6.19 -15.76 3.24
N LEU A 9 6.37 -15.09 4.38
CA LEU A 9 7.13 -15.61 5.52
C LEU A 9 6.35 -15.20 6.79
N GLY A 10 5.25 -15.92 7.07
CA GLY A 10 4.48 -15.75 8.32
C GLY A 10 3.12 -15.05 8.24
N ALA A 11 2.50 -14.92 7.06
CA ALA A 11 1.12 -14.42 6.88
C ALA A 11 0.87 -12.97 7.33
N VAL A 12 1.76 -12.04 6.99
CA VAL A 12 1.44 -10.60 7.10
C VAL A 12 1.03 -10.10 5.72
N LEU A 13 -0.28 -10.02 5.50
CA LEU A 13 -0.85 -9.33 4.34
C LEU A 13 -0.91 -7.84 4.66
N ALA A 14 -0.20 -7.02 3.89
CA ALA A 14 -0.08 -5.58 4.16
C ALA A 14 -0.19 -4.74 2.89
N LEU A 15 -0.89 -3.62 3.03
CA LEU A 15 -0.93 -2.52 2.08
C LEU A 15 0.20 -1.55 2.38
N GLY A 16 0.90 -1.13 1.34
CA GLY A 16 1.92 -0.10 1.40
C GLY A 16 1.56 1.08 0.51
N ALA A 17 1.85 2.29 0.97
CA ALA A 17 1.77 3.49 0.16
C ALA A 17 2.94 4.43 0.45
N VAL A 18 3.50 4.99 -0.62
CA VAL A 18 4.62 5.92 -0.59
C VAL A 18 4.20 7.20 -1.28
N LEU A 19 4.24 8.30 -0.54
CA LEU A 19 4.05 9.64 -1.08
C LEU A 19 5.43 10.21 -1.42
N ALA A 20 5.62 10.51 -2.70
CA ALA A 20 6.82 11.15 -3.19
C ALA A 20 6.43 12.37 -4.04
N GLN A 21 7.18 13.45 -3.87
CA GLN A 21 7.05 14.65 -4.69
C GLN A 21 8.28 14.81 -5.57
N ARG A 22 8.12 15.45 -6.72
CA ARG A 22 9.23 15.71 -7.62
C ARG A 22 9.92 17.02 -7.22
N VAL A 23 11.17 16.92 -6.78
CA VAL A 23 12.03 18.07 -6.46
C VAL A 23 13.24 18.01 -7.38
N ASP A 24 13.51 19.09 -8.11
CA ASP A 24 14.65 19.20 -9.03
C ASP A 24 14.77 18.02 -10.01
N ARG A 25 13.62 17.64 -10.58
CA ARG A 25 13.43 16.51 -11.50
C ARG A 25 13.56 15.13 -10.89
N SER A 26 13.98 15.00 -9.63
CA SER A 26 14.11 13.72 -8.90
C SER A 26 12.90 13.46 -7.99
N PRO A 27 12.40 12.22 -7.89
CA PRO A 27 11.39 11.88 -6.89
C PRO A 27 12.02 11.87 -5.49
N ARG A 28 11.49 12.67 -4.58
CA ARG A 28 11.85 12.69 -3.16
C ARG A 28 10.67 12.15 -2.35
N VAL A 29 10.91 11.06 -1.64
CA VAL A 29 9.90 10.48 -0.73
C VAL A 29 9.68 11.43 0.44
N ILE A 30 8.42 11.73 0.72
CA ILE A 30 8.01 12.61 1.82
C ILE A 30 7.26 11.85 2.92
N TYR A 31 6.64 10.70 2.62
CA TYR A 31 5.98 9.88 3.62
C TYR A 31 5.81 8.41 3.19
N TYR A 32 5.86 7.52 4.18
CA TYR A 32 5.53 6.09 4.05
C TYR A 32 4.34 5.75 4.94
N ALA A 33 3.31 5.14 4.36
CA ALA A 33 2.15 4.62 5.06
C ALA A 33 2.07 3.10 4.83
N SER A 34 1.71 2.33 5.85
CA SER A 34 1.38 0.92 5.71
C SER A 34 0.25 0.52 6.64
N ARG A 35 -0.48 -0.53 6.27
CA ARG A 35 -1.57 -1.10 7.06
C ARG A 35 -1.66 -2.60 6.81
N THR A 36 -1.86 -3.39 7.86
CA THR A 36 -2.20 -4.80 7.71
C THR A 36 -3.64 -4.97 7.22
N LEU A 37 -3.89 -6.03 6.47
CA LEU A 37 -5.25 -6.45 6.11
C LEU A 37 -5.92 -7.12 7.31
N ASP A 38 -7.23 -6.93 7.44
CA ASP A 38 -8.04 -7.73 8.36
C ASP A 38 -8.39 -9.09 7.73
N ALA A 39 -8.85 -10.05 8.55
CA ALA A 39 -9.15 -11.42 8.12
C ALA A 39 -10.16 -11.51 6.95
N ALA A 40 -11.05 -10.52 6.78
CA ALA A 40 -11.96 -10.49 5.63
C ALA A 40 -11.23 -10.04 4.36
N GLN A 41 -10.41 -8.99 4.48
CA GLN A 41 -9.59 -8.45 3.38
C GLN A 41 -8.48 -9.41 2.94
N GLU A 42 -8.03 -10.31 3.82
CA GLU A 42 -7.07 -11.35 3.46
C GLU A 42 -7.57 -12.27 2.33
N ASN A 43 -8.89 -12.48 2.26
CA ASN A 43 -9.54 -13.34 1.28
C ASN A 43 -9.84 -12.63 -0.04
N TYR A 44 -9.56 -11.32 -0.15
CA TYR A 44 -9.77 -10.57 -1.38
C TYR A 44 -8.84 -11.03 -2.49
N THR A 45 -9.34 -10.92 -3.72
CA THR A 45 -8.56 -11.14 -4.93
C THR A 45 -7.42 -10.13 -5.02
N THR A 46 -6.37 -10.43 -5.80
CA THR A 46 -5.25 -9.51 -6.00
C THR A 46 -5.72 -8.13 -6.48
N THR A 47 -6.67 -8.07 -7.42
CA THR A 47 -7.20 -6.79 -7.93
C THR A 47 -7.93 -5.99 -6.85
N GLU A 48 -8.72 -6.63 -6.00
CA GLU A 48 -9.40 -5.96 -4.88
C GLU A 48 -8.41 -5.44 -3.84
N LYS A 49 -7.34 -6.20 -3.56
CA LYS A 49 -6.28 -5.77 -2.64
C LYS A 49 -5.51 -4.56 -3.18
N GLU A 50 -5.20 -4.54 -4.48
CA GLU A 50 -4.59 -3.38 -5.15
C GLU A 50 -5.52 -2.15 -5.08
N LEU A 51 -6.81 -2.33 -5.34
CA LEU A 51 -7.78 -1.24 -5.20
C LEU A 51 -7.84 -0.73 -3.75
N LEU A 52 -7.78 -1.63 -2.77
CA LEU A 52 -7.71 -1.25 -1.35
C LEU A 52 -6.43 -0.47 -1.03
N ALA A 53 -5.30 -0.82 -1.64
CA ALA A 53 -4.04 -0.08 -1.50
C ALA A 53 -4.19 1.36 -2.03
N ILE A 54 -4.88 1.55 -3.16
CA ILE A 54 -5.17 2.88 -3.72
C ILE A 54 -6.08 3.68 -2.79
N ILE A 55 -7.19 3.10 -2.33
CA ILE A 55 -8.13 3.76 -1.40
C ILE A 55 -7.41 4.13 -0.10
N PHE A 56 -6.59 3.22 0.44
CA PHE A 56 -5.79 3.48 1.64
C PHE A 56 -4.81 4.65 1.43
N ALA A 57 -4.12 4.71 0.29
CA ALA A 57 -3.23 5.80 -0.03
C ALA A 57 -3.98 7.15 -0.10
N LEU A 58 -5.18 7.17 -0.69
CA LEU A 58 -6.02 8.38 -0.80
C LEU A 58 -6.60 8.83 0.55
N ASP A 59 -6.88 7.92 1.48
CA ASP A 59 -7.34 8.26 2.83
C ASP A 59 -6.20 8.82 3.71
N LYS A 60 -4.96 8.37 3.48
CA LYS A 60 -3.80 8.76 4.30
C LYS A 60 -3.07 10.01 3.84
N PHE A 61 -3.19 10.40 2.56
CA PHE A 61 -2.47 11.52 1.95
C PHE A 61 -3.41 12.61 1.47
#